data_AF-A0A3L7SNA5-F1
#
_entry.id   AF-A0A3L7SNA5-F1
#
_cell.length_a   1.000
_cell.length_b   1.000
_cell.length_c   1.000
_cell.angle_alpha   90.00
_cell.angle_beta   90.00
_cell.angle_gamma   90.00
#
_symmetry.space_group_name_H-M   'P 1'
#
loop_
_entity.id
_entity.type
_entity.pdbx_description
1 polymer ?
#
loop_
_entity_poly.entity_id
_entity_poly.type
_entity_poly.pdbx_seq_one_letter_code
_entity_poly.pdbx_strand_id
1 'polypeptide(L)'
;MRNMGTRKGITLMEVLISIGILAVGLTSVVSLVPAGQSQAARAVVLDRAATVAANGLSDAVTFGLTRADSVMISGTSADQTRGAVWIFDPVLGDLDTHWKLATHSGPRNFPFAAGAVLRTTGVYSPSPLVAAPTNPAPPQVMRLLAQSRDDIVTSAGTGPDDPPVNRESAGARAFQGRMTSLFSVALADNTNQRLPLSGDVAKLTVVVFHNRSPSADGDLTVRATFDPATQSLTLNSKDLPAGRTVKEVIRPGAVVYDSKKTQRFGEEAHYQRWSQLLMASVDDSPTGLVAYCTFASPPPTGGEVRILLDSVGMAEQMIVIEGASGYTR
;
A
#
# COMPACT_ATOMS: atom_id res chain seq x y z
N MET A 1 -36.04 33.99 67.95
CA MET A 1 -36.66 32.88 67.20
C MET A 1 -35.60 32.25 66.31
N ARG A 2 -35.10 31.05 66.67
CA ARG A 2 -34.14 30.29 65.85
C ARG A 2 -34.95 29.30 65.01
N ASN A 3 -34.98 29.49 63.69
CA ASN A 3 -35.49 28.48 62.77
C ASN A 3 -34.57 27.26 62.88
N MET A 4 -34.99 26.24 63.64
CA MET A 4 -34.39 24.92 63.60
C MET A 4 -34.73 24.32 62.24
N GLY A 5 -33.83 24.52 61.28
CA GLY A 5 -33.93 23.92 59.96
C GLY A 5 -34.03 22.41 60.10
N THR A 6 -35.17 21.86 59.70
CA THR A 6 -35.45 20.43 59.61
C THR A 6 -34.38 19.81 58.73
N ARG A 7 -33.45 19.05 59.35
CA ARG A 7 -32.46 18.27 58.61
C ARG A 7 -33.19 17.14 57.89
N LYS A 8 -33.38 17.27 56.57
CA LYS A 8 -33.85 16.16 55.74
C LYS A 8 -32.75 15.09 55.73
N GLY A 9 -33.01 13.95 56.35
CA GLY A 9 -32.10 12.80 56.27
C GLY A 9 -32.05 12.30 54.84
N ILE A 10 -30.85 12.26 54.25
CA ILE A 10 -30.62 11.60 52.96
C ILE A 10 -30.98 10.13 53.14
N THR A 11 -31.85 9.62 52.29
CA THR A 11 -32.30 8.23 52.41
C THR A 11 -31.24 7.30 51.83
N LEU A 12 -31.06 6.13 52.43
CA LEU A 12 -30.14 5.10 51.92
C LEU A 12 -30.46 4.74 50.44
N MET A 13 -31.71 4.89 50.03
CA MET A 13 -32.15 4.70 48.65
C MET A 13 -31.56 5.74 47.68
N GLU A 14 -31.50 7.02 48.05
CA GLU A 14 -30.88 8.07 47.22
C GLU A 14 -29.38 7.82 47.01
N VAL A 15 -28.69 7.32 48.04
CA VAL A 15 -27.26 6.97 47.95
C VAL A 15 -27.05 5.79 47.02
N LEU A 16 -27.87 4.74 47.11
CA LEU A 16 -27.77 3.57 46.23
C LEU A 16 -28.06 3.90 44.76
N ILE A 17 -29.06 4.76 44.50
CA ILE A 17 -29.34 5.24 43.14
C ILE A 17 -28.14 6.04 42.61
N SER A 18 -27.55 6.89 43.44
CA SER A 18 -26.37 7.68 43.07
C SER A 18 -25.17 6.80 42.73
N ILE A 19 -24.90 5.76 43.53
CA ILE A 19 -23.83 4.79 43.28
C ILE A 19 -24.12 3.99 42.00
N GLY A 20 -25.38 3.60 41.76
CA GLY A 20 -25.78 2.89 40.55
C GLY A 20 -25.54 3.71 39.28
N ILE A 21 -25.97 4.97 39.26
CA ILE A 21 -25.76 5.88 38.13
C ILE A 21 -24.25 6.14 37.94
N LEU A 22 -23.50 6.38 39.02
CA LEU A 22 -22.06 6.59 38.97
C LEU A 22 -21.33 5.37 38.40
N ALA A 23 -21.69 4.16 38.84
CA ALA A 23 -21.09 2.91 38.38
C ALA A 23 -21.37 2.68 36.88
N VAL A 24 -22.60 2.90 36.42
CA VAL A 24 -22.96 2.81 34.99
C VAL A 24 -22.20 3.86 34.17
N GLY A 25 -22.12 5.10 34.67
CA GLY A 25 -21.38 6.19 34.02
C GLY A 25 -19.89 5.88 33.88
N LEU A 26 -19.24 5.45 34.96
CA LEU A 26 -17.81 5.08 34.93
C LEU A 26 -17.55 3.86 34.05
N THR A 27 -18.43 2.85 34.06
CA THR A 27 -18.29 1.67 33.20
C THR A 27 -18.39 2.04 31.73
N SER A 28 -19.31 2.95 31.37
CA SER A 28 -19.43 3.49 30.01
C SER A 28 -18.14 4.20 29.57
N VAL A 29 -17.57 5.06 30.41
CA VAL A 29 -16.30 5.76 30.10
C VAL A 29 -15.14 4.77 29.95
N VAL A 30 -15.04 3.77 30.83
CA VAL A 30 -13.99 2.74 30.74
C VAL A 30 -14.10 1.94 29.45
N SER A 31 -15.31 1.67 28.96
CA SER A 31 -15.52 0.98 27.69
C SER A 31 -15.06 1.77 26.45
N LEU A 32 -15.01 3.11 26.54
CA LEU A 32 -14.55 3.98 25.47
C LEU A 32 -13.02 4.03 25.34
N VAL A 33 -12.28 3.73 26.40
CA VAL A 33 -10.80 3.84 26.39
C VAL A 33 -10.15 2.89 25.38
N PRO A 34 -10.48 1.57 25.33
CA PRO A 34 -9.90 0.68 24.32
C PRO A 34 -10.31 1.04 22.89
N ALA A 35 -11.55 1.49 22.69
CA ALA A 35 -12.04 1.93 21.40
C ALA A 35 -11.26 3.17 20.92
N GLY A 36 -11.07 4.15 21.80
CA GLY A 36 -10.27 5.35 21.52
C GLY A 36 -8.82 5.01 21.18
N GLN A 37 -8.18 4.12 21.95
CA GLN A 37 -6.82 3.65 21.65
C GLN A 37 -6.72 2.97 20.29
N SER A 38 -7.68 2.11 19.94
CA SER A 38 -7.70 1.44 18.64
C SER A 38 -7.86 2.43 17.48
N GLN A 39 -8.69 3.47 17.62
CA GLN A 39 -8.88 4.47 16.57
C GLN A 39 -7.68 5.40 16.46
N ALA A 40 -7.09 5.82 17.59
CA ALA A 40 -5.88 6.62 17.61
C ALA A 40 -4.71 5.87 16.94
N ALA A 41 -4.53 4.59 17.22
CA ALA A 41 -3.51 3.77 16.58
C ALA A 41 -3.71 3.70 15.06
N ARG A 42 -4.95 3.52 14.58
CA ARG A 42 -5.26 3.52 13.15
C ARG A 42 -5.00 4.88 12.51
N ALA A 43 -5.39 5.97 13.16
CA ALA A 43 -5.14 7.32 12.68
C ALA A 43 -3.63 7.59 12.51
N VAL A 44 -2.80 7.17 13.47
CA VAL A 44 -1.33 7.28 13.36
C VAL A 44 -0.78 6.48 12.18
N VAL A 45 -1.29 5.27 11.94
CA VAL A 45 -0.88 4.45 10.79
C VAL A 45 -1.23 5.14 9.47
N LEU A 46 -2.45 5.69 9.35
CA LEU A 46 -2.90 6.39 8.14
C LEU A 46 -2.14 7.70 7.90
N ASP A 47 -1.86 8.47 8.95
CA ASP A 47 -1.09 9.70 8.89
C ASP A 47 0.35 9.43 8.38
N ARG A 48 1.02 8.46 9.00
CA ARG A 48 2.34 8.00 8.53
C ARG A 48 2.30 7.47 7.11
N ALA A 49 1.25 6.72 6.74
CA ALA A 49 1.11 6.21 5.38
C ALA A 49 0.99 7.36 4.36
N ALA A 50 0.25 8.43 4.69
CA ALA A 50 0.15 9.61 3.84
C ALA A 50 1.52 10.30 3.67
N THR A 51 2.29 10.48 4.75
CA THR A 51 3.65 11.04 4.68
C THR A 51 4.58 10.17 3.82
N VAL A 52 4.56 8.84 4.03
CA VAL A 52 5.38 7.89 3.25
C VAL A 52 4.98 7.91 1.77
N ALA A 53 3.68 8.00 1.46
CA ALA A 53 3.21 8.05 0.09
C ALA A 53 3.67 9.33 -0.63
N ALA A 54 3.58 10.49 0.04
CA ALA A 54 4.03 11.78 -0.49
C ALA A 54 5.56 11.82 -0.70
N ASN A 55 6.32 11.32 0.28
CA ASN A 55 7.78 11.20 0.14
C ASN A 55 8.14 10.23 -0.98
N GLY A 56 7.44 9.10 -1.09
CA GLY A 56 7.63 8.13 -2.15
C GLY A 56 7.47 8.71 -3.55
N LEU A 57 6.51 9.62 -3.77
CA LEU A 57 6.36 10.29 -5.05
C LEU A 57 7.61 11.12 -5.42
N SER A 58 8.18 11.81 -4.43
CA SER A 58 9.39 12.63 -4.63
C SER A 58 10.64 11.77 -4.79
N ASP A 59 10.74 10.68 -4.02
CA ASP A 59 11.81 9.71 -4.10
C ASP A 59 11.80 9.01 -5.47
N ALA A 60 10.64 8.64 -6.00
CA ALA A 60 10.53 8.00 -7.30
C ALA A 60 11.14 8.85 -8.43
N VAL A 61 10.93 10.16 -8.40
CA VAL A 61 11.56 11.11 -9.35
C VAL A 61 13.06 11.19 -9.06
N THR A 62 13.45 11.38 -7.80
CA THR A 62 14.85 11.56 -7.37
C THR A 62 15.73 10.34 -7.67
N PHE A 63 15.19 9.13 -7.62
CA PHE A 63 15.92 7.89 -7.90
C PHE A 63 15.81 7.45 -9.37
N GLY A 64 15.01 8.15 -10.17
CA GLY A 64 14.91 7.93 -11.60
C GLY A 64 13.93 6.84 -12.03
N LEU A 65 12.94 6.49 -11.18
CA LEU A 65 11.86 5.56 -11.57
C LEU A 65 11.00 6.12 -12.71
N THR A 66 11.01 7.43 -12.90
CA THR A 66 10.31 8.15 -13.97
C THR A 66 11.11 8.23 -15.27
N ARG A 67 12.34 7.68 -15.31
CA ARG A 67 13.23 7.77 -16.46
C ARG A 67 13.37 6.42 -17.14
N ALA A 68 13.02 6.38 -18.43
CA ALA A 68 13.02 5.12 -19.18
C ALA A 68 14.45 4.50 -19.30
N ASP A 69 15.50 5.32 -19.26
CA ASP A 69 16.91 4.90 -19.36
C ASP A 69 17.48 4.32 -18.05
N SER A 70 16.89 4.68 -16.92
CA SER A 70 17.31 4.28 -15.57
C SER A 70 16.62 3.00 -15.11
N VAL A 71 15.59 2.59 -15.83
CA VAL A 71 14.76 1.41 -15.55
C VAL A 71 15.22 0.23 -16.42
N MET A 72 15.17 -0.95 -15.84
CA MET A 72 15.28 -2.23 -16.51
C MET A 72 14.02 -3.03 -16.22
N ILE A 73 13.48 -3.68 -17.24
CA ILE A 73 12.33 -4.56 -17.08
C ILE A 73 12.83 -5.94 -16.64
N SER A 74 12.33 -6.41 -15.49
CA SER A 74 12.55 -7.76 -14.99
C SER A 74 11.68 -8.74 -15.78
N GLY A 75 12.27 -9.85 -16.22
CA GLY A 75 11.55 -10.97 -16.82
C GLY A 75 11.94 -11.29 -18.27
N THR A 76 11.93 -12.57 -18.62
CA THR A 76 12.27 -13.11 -19.94
C THR A 76 11.10 -13.14 -20.93
N SER A 77 9.94 -12.55 -20.61
CA SER A 77 8.81 -12.62 -21.54
C SER A 77 9.11 -11.79 -22.78
N ALA A 78 9.41 -12.50 -23.87
CA ALA A 78 9.61 -12.02 -25.23
C ALA A 78 8.41 -11.25 -25.82
N ASP A 79 7.37 -10.98 -25.02
CA ASP A 79 6.27 -10.08 -25.34
C ASP A 79 6.50 -8.73 -24.64
N GLN A 80 7.66 -8.10 -24.90
CA GLN A 80 8.00 -6.72 -24.50
C GLN A 80 6.96 -5.69 -25.01
N THR A 81 6.05 -6.14 -25.88
CA THR A 81 4.88 -5.45 -26.42
C THR A 81 3.66 -5.43 -25.48
N ARG A 82 3.69 -6.10 -24.32
CA ARG A 82 2.54 -6.14 -23.40
C ARG A 82 2.92 -5.80 -21.97
N GLY A 83 2.82 -4.51 -21.64
CA GLY A 83 2.91 -4.00 -20.28
C GLY A 83 2.82 -2.48 -20.25
N ALA A 84 1.62 -1.92 -20.10
CA ALA A 84 1.46 -0.46 -19.94
C ALA A 84 1.79 0.04 -18.53
N VAL A 85 2.22 -0.85 -17.64
CA VAL A 85 2.47 -0.57 -16.23
C VAL A 85 3.82 -1.15 -15.81
N TRP A 86 4.71 -0.29 -15.34
CA TRP A 86 5.89 -0.71 -14.58
C TRP A 86 5.51 -0.87 -13.12
N ILE A 87 5.88 -1.99 -12.50
CA ILE A 87 5.76 -2.19 -11.05
C ILE A 87 7.15 -2.33 -10.46
N PHE A 88 7.48 -1.49 -9.51
CA PHE A 88 8.70 -1.56 -8.72
C PHE A 88 8.33 -1.94 -7.29
N ASP A 89 8.81 -3.09 -6.85
CA ASP A 89 8.66 -3.49 -5.46
C ASP A 89 10.00 -3.97 -4.89
N PRO A 90 10.74 -3.04 -4.29
CA PRO A 90 12.11 -3.30 -3.90
C PRO A 90 12.24 -4.18 -2.64
N VAL A 91 11.15 -4.46 -1.93
CA VAL A 91 11.18 -5.33 -0.76
C VAL A 91 11.51 -6.76 -1.17
N LEU A 92 10.96 -7.23 -2.29
CA LEU A 92 11.02 -8.63 -2.71
C LEU A 92 12.24 -8.99 -3.55
N GLY A 93 12.97 -8.01 -4.11
CA GLY A 93 14.23 -8.22 -4.86
C GLY A 93 14.09 -8.95 -6.21
N ASP A 94 13.21 -9.94 -6.31
CA ASP A 94 12.83 -10.68 -7.51
C ASP A 94 11.32 -10.58 -7.72
N LEU A 95 10.90 -9.65 -8.57
CA LEU A 95 9.48 -9.40 -8.80
C LEU A 95 8.81 -10.56 -9.55
N ASP A 96 9.53 -11.25 -10.43
CA ASP A 96 8.92 -12.24 -11.31
C ASP A 96 8.53 -13.49 -10.53
N THR A 97 9.38 -13.95 -9.63
CA THR A 97 9.10 -15.11 -8.77
C THR A 97 7.98 -14.81 -7.78
N HIS A 98 8.00 -13.66 -7.13
CA HIS A 98 7.08 -13.35 -6.04
C HIS A 98 5.72 -12.86 -6.51
N TRP A 99 5.69 -12.04 -7.56
CA TRP A 99 4.46 -11.50 -8.11
C TRP A 99 3.91 -12.31 -9.29
N LYS A 100 4.60 -13.39 -9.69
CA LYS A 100 4.20 -14.26 -10.81
C LYS A 100 3.95 -13.42 -12.07
N LEU A 101 4.82 -12.44 -12.35
CA LEU A 101 4.67 -11.46 -13.43
C LEU A 101 4.98 -12.06 -14.81
N ALA A 102 6.00 -12.93 -14.89
CA ALA A 102 6.41 -13.60 -16.12
C ALA A 102 5.95 -15.06 -16.19
N THR A 103 5.28 -15.41 -17.31
CA THR A 103 5.19 -16.72 -18.00
C THR A 103 5.07 -18.05 -17.22
N HIS A 104 4.81 -18.04 -15.93
CA HIS A 104 4.40 -19.25 -15.24
C HIS A 104 2.99 -19.60 -15.71
N SER A 105 2.73 -20.87 -15.97
CA SER A 105 1.44 -21.43 -16.40
C SER A 105 0.32 -21.26 -15.36
N GLY A 106 0.47 -20.31 -14.45
CA GLY A 106 -0.42 -20.00 -13.36
C GLY A 106 -0.98 -18.58 -13.45
N PRO A 107 -1.98 -18.30 -12.60
CA PRO A 107 -2.60 -16.99 -12.48
C PRO A 107 -1.60 -15.92 -12.03
N ARG A 108 -1.52 -14.82 -12.80
CA ARG A 108 -0.65 -13.67 -12.51
C ARG A 108 -1.26 -12.79 -11.43
N ASN A 109 -0.42 -12.19 -10.57
CA ASN A 109 -0.89 -11.22 -9.56
C ASN A 109 -1.11 -9.83 -10.17
N PHE A 110 -0.39 -9.47 -11.22
CA PHE A 110 -0.62 -8.24 -11.98
C PHE A 110 -0.65 -8.50 -13.49
N PRO A 111 -1.80 -8.94 -14.04
CA PRO A 111 -1.93 -9.06 -15.49
C PRO A 111 -1.70 -7.71 -16.18
N PHE A 112 -0.95 -7.70 -17.29
CA PHE A 112 -0.56 -6.50 -18.06
C PHE A 112 0.37 -5.51 -17.33
N ALA A 113 1.01 -5.94 -16.24
CA ALA A 113 2.13 -5.22 -15.65
C ALA A 113 3.46 -5.92 -15.95
N ALA A 114 4.53 -5.13 -16.00
CA ALA A 114 5.90 -5.60 -16.11
C ALA A 114 6.64 -5.27 -14.80
N GLY A 115 7.39 -6.23 -14.28
CA GLY A 115 8.29 -5.99 -13.16
C GLY A 115 9.40 -5.06 -13.62
N ALA A 116 9.71 -4.03 -12.84
CA ALA A 116 10.71 -3.05 -13.17
C ALA A 116 11.67 -2.86 -12.01
N VAL A 117 12.95 -2.71 -12.32
CA VAL A 117 14.04 -2.52 -11.36
C VAL A 117 14.92 -1.37 -11.84
N LEU A 118 15.49 -0.60 -10.92
CA LEU A 118 16.49 0.39 -11.31
C LEU A 118 17.77 -0.31 -11.76
N ARG A 119 18.46 0.31 -12.70
CA ARG A 119 19.85 -0.05 -13.05
C ARG A 119 20.78 0.36 -11.92
N THR A 120 21.95 -0.28 -11.81
CA THR A 120 22.98 0.05 -10.79
C THR A 120 23.38 1.53 -10.79
N THR A 121 23.30 2.19 -11.93
CA THR A 121 23.66 3.60 -12.14
C THR A 121 22.54 4.57 -11.76
N GLY A 122 21.31 4.07 -11.53
CA GLY A 122 20.14 4.89 -11.20
C GLY A 122 19.95 6.06 -12.17
N VAL A 123 19.73 7.27 -11.65
CA VAL A 123 19.62 8.53 -12.41
C VAL A 123 20.84 8.82 -13.28
N TYR A 124 22.02 8.31 -12.92
CA TYR A 124 23.26 8.47 -13.68
C TYR A 124 23.45 7.35 -14.71
N SER A 125 22.39 6.63 -15.08
CA SER A 125 22.46 5.63 -16.13
C SER A 125 22.80 6.29 -17.46
N PRO A 126 23.93 5.92 -18.10
CA PRO A 126 24.25 6.46 -19.40
C PRO A 126 23.19 6.01 -20.41
N SER A 127 22.81 6.94 -21.30
CA SER A 127 21.91 6.71 -22.42
C SER A 127 22.18 5.37 -23.14
N PRO A 128 21.15 4.67 -23.67
CA PRO A 128 21.27 3.34 -24.29
C PRO A 128 22.21 3.25 -25.52
N LEU A 129 22.83 4.36 -25.93
CA LEU A 129 23.83 4.42 -27.01
C LEU A 129 25.20 3.87 -26.61
N VAL A 130 25.47 3.66 -25.33
CA VAL A 130 26.66 2.95 -24.83
C VAL A 130 26.15 1.73 -24.09
N ALA A 131 26.85 0.59 -24.19
CA ALA A 131 26.53 -0.67 -23.52
C ALA A 131 26.52 -0.50 -21.97
N ALA A 132 25.48 0.17 -21.46
CA ALA A 132 25.30 0.47 -20.06
C ALA A 132 25.22 -0.86 -19.30
N PRO A 133 25.81 -0.95 -18.10
CA PRO A 133 25.75 -2.17 -17.32
C PRO A 133 24.28 -2.61 -17.19
N THR A 134 23.99 -3.79 -17.71
CA THR A 134 22.67 -4.45 -17.71
C THR A 134 22.30 -4.98 -16.33
N ASN A 135 23.02 -4.56 -15.29
CA ASN A 135 22.89 -5.14 -13.97
C ASN A 135 21.80 -4.39 -13.19
N PRO A 136 20.84 -5.10 -12.57
CA PRO A 136 19.90 -4.49 -11.65
C PRO A 136 20.66 -3.88 -10.47
N ALA A 137 20.16 -2.76 -9.95
CA ALA A 137 20.65 -2.21 -8.69
C ALA A 137 20.54 -3.29 -7.59
N PRO A 138 21.52 -3.36 -6.66
CA PRO A 138 21.45 -4.33 -5.58
C PRO A 138 20.13 -4.19 -4.81
N PRO A 139 19.44 -5.29 -4.46
CA PRO A 139 18.18 -5.23 -3.74
C PRO A 139 18.24 -4.41 -2.45
N GLN A 140 19.39 -4.35 -1.80
CA GLN A 140 19.64 -3.54 -0.61
C GLN A 140 19.48 -2.04 -0.88
N VAL A 141 20.00 -1.55 -2.02
CA VAL A 141 19.86 -0.14 -2.42
C VAL A 141 18.39 0.16 -2.70
N MET A 142 17.74 -0.74 -3.44
CA MET A 142 16.32 -0.63 -3.75
C MET A 142 15.46 -0.59 -2.48
N ARG A 143 15.78 -1.41 -1.46
CA ARG A 143 15.05 -1.42 -0.17
C ARG A 143 15.11 -0.09 0.55
N LEU A 144 16.25 0.62 0.50
CA LEU A 144 16.37 1.96 1.08
C LEU A 144 15.40 2.97 0.45
N LEU A 145 14.93 2.72 -0.77
CA LEU A 145 13.99 3.60 -1.48
C LEU A 145 12.54 3.40 -1.05
N ALA A 146 12.15 2.17 -0.69
CA ALA A 146 10.76 1.89 -0.30
C ALA A 146 10.54 1.80 1.21
N GLN A 147 11.59 1.59 1.99
CA GLN A 147 11.46 1.51 3.43
C GLN A 147 11.32 2.92 4.01
N SER A 148 10.31 3.11 4.85
CA SER A 148 10.17 4.38 5.57
C SER A 148 11.40 4.63 6.43
N ARG A 149 11.97 5.84 6.30
CA ARG A 149 13.11 6.28 7.12
C ARG A 149 12.77 6.38 8.60
N ASP A 150 11.49 6.51 8.93
CA ASP A 150 11.01 6.58 10.33
C ASP A 150 10.85 5.20 10.98
N ASP A 151 11.14 4.13 10.26
CA ASP A 151 11.01 2.74 10.73
C ASP A 151 12.37 2.06 10.96
N ILE A 152 13.37 2.86 11.32
CA ILE A 152 14.70 2.38 11.66
C ILE A 152 14.68 1.81 13.08
N VAL A 153 15.21 0.60 13.23
CA VAL A 153 15.42 -0.01 14.55
C VAL A 153 16.66 0.59 15.18
N THR A 154 16.49 1.24 16.32
CA THR A 154 17.60 1.68 17.16
C THR A 154 17.81 0.71 18.32
N SER A 155 19.06 0.50 18.71
CA SER A 155 19.42 -0.11 19.99
C SER A 155 19.81 0.98 20.97
N ALA A 156 19.58 0.74 22.27
CA ALA A 156 20.19 1.56 23.30
C ALA A 156 21.71 1.60 23.09
N GLY A 157 22.32 2.76 23.33
CA GLY A 157 23.76 2.87 23.37
C GLY A 157 24.37 2.00 24.48
N THR A 158 25.68 1.79 24.42
CA THR A 158 26.39 0.90 25.37
C THR A 158 26.47 1.46 26.79
N GLY A 159 26.43 2.78 26.94
CA GLY A 159 26.45 3.51 28.19
C GLY A 159 25.10 4.14 28.55
N PRO A 160 24.93 4.58 29.81
CA PRO A 160 23.70 5.23 30.28
C PRO A 160 23.32 6.52 29.52
N ASP A 161 24.34 7.22 28.99
CA ASP A 161 24.20 8.48 28.26
C ASP A 161 24.54 8.35 26.77
N ASP A 162 24.78 7.13 26.29
CA ASP A 162 25.11 6.93 24.88
C ASP A 162 23.86 7.14 24.02
N PRO A 163 23.97 7.87 22.89
CA PRO A 163 22.84 8.05 22.00
C PRO A 163 22.39 6.70 21.43
N PRO A 164 21.09 6.55 21.09
CA PRO A 164 20.62 5.35 20.43
C PRO A 164 21.39 5.12 19.13
N VAL A 165 21.91 3.91 18.95
CA VAL A 165 22.69 3.55 17.76
C VAL A 165 21.75 2.88 16.77
N ASN A 166 21.86 3.26 15.50
CA ASN A 166 21.15 2.56 14.43
C ASN A 166 21.61 1.12 14.41
N ARG A 167 20.67 0.18 14.54
CA ARG A 167 21.00 -1.23 14.34
C ARG A 167 21.20 -1.45 12.85
N GLU A 168 22.28 -2.13 12.47
CA GLU A 168 22.49 -2.58 11.10
C GLU A 168 22.23 -4.09 11.00
N SER A 169 21.69 -4.52 9.87
CA SER A 169 21.51 -5.92 9.51
C SER A 169 22.07 -6.12 8.12
N ALA A 170 23.15 -6.91 8.01
CA ALA A 170 23.87 -7.16 6.76
C ALA A 170 24.31 -5.89 6.00
N GLY A 171 24.82 -4.88 6.72
CA GLY A 171 25.32 -3.63 6.13
C GLY A 171 24.24 -2.65 5.65
N ALA A 172 22.96 -2.93 5.92
CA ALA A 172 21.86 -1.99 5.74
C ALA A 172 21.26 -1.65 7.12
N ARG A 173 20.64 -0.48 7.25
CA ARG A 173 19.90 -0.12 8.48
C ARG A 173 18.80 -1.15 8.73
N ALA A 174 18.76 -1.68 9.94
CA ALA A 174 17.72 -2.60 10.36
C ALA A 174 16.38 -1.87 10.36
N PHE A 175 15.40 -2.52 9.75
CA PHE A 175 14.08 -1.98 9.48
C PHE A 175 13.05 -2.86 10.17
N GLN A 176 12.06 -2.25 10.84
CA GLN A 176 11.09 -3.01 11.63
C GLN A 176 9.98 -3.65 10.76
N GLY A 177 9.88 -3.31 9.48
CA GLY A 177 8.85 -3.88 8.61
C GLY A 177 7.54 -3.10 8.63
N ARG A 178 7.46 -2.00 9.38
CA ARG A 178 6.20 -1.31 9.65
C ARG A 178 5.68 -0.56 8.44
N MET A 179 6.51 0.11 7.64
CA MET A 179 6.02 0.89 6.51
C MET A 179 6.90 0.74 5.27
N THR A 180 6.34 0.14 4.21
CA THR A 180 7.02 -0.04 2.93
C THR A 180 6.17 0.49 1.78
N SER A 181 6.79 0.83 0.65
CA SER A 181 6.07 1.21 -0.57
C SER A 181 6.31 0.28 -1.76
N LEU A 182 5.31 0.26 -2.66
CA LEU A 182 5.40 -0.25 -4.02
C LEU A 182 5.15 0.93 -4.96
N PHE A 183 5.94 1.03 -6.01
CA PHE A 183 5.79 2.06 -7.02
C PHE A 183 5.22 1.46 -8.29
N SER A 184 4.38 2.23 -8.97
CA SER A 184 3.80 1.85 -10.24
C SER A 184 3.83 3.04 -11.19
N VAL A 185 4.19 2.82 -12.45
CA VAL A 185 4.14 3.84 -13.50
C VAL A 185 3.27 3.31 -14.64
N ALA A 186 2.11 3.92 -14.85
CA ALA A 186 1.15 3.52 -15.87
C ALA A 186 0.99 4.60 -16.94
N LEU A 187 1.00 4.25 -18.22
CA LEU A 187 0.75 5.21 -19.30
C LEU A 187 -0.64 5.83 -19.19
N ALA A 188 -0.74 7.14 -19.46
CA ALA A 188 -2.03 7.82 -19.50
C ALA A 188 -2.87 7.39 -20.72
N ASP A 189 -2.25 7.09 -21.86
CA ASP A 189 -3.03 6.57 -23.01
C ASP A 189 -3.64 5.18 -22.74
N ASN A 190 -3.10 4.47 -21.73
CA ASN A 190 -3.52 3.21 -21.15
C ASN A 190 -3.85 2.10 -22.17
N THR A 191 -3.22 2.14 -23.34
CA THR A 191 -3.53 1.25 -24.47
C THR A 191 -3.05 -0.19 -24.28
N ASN A 192 -2.32 -0.51 -23.20
CA ASN A 192 -1.70 -1.83 -22.95
C ASN A 192 -0.71 -2.34 -23.99
N GLN A 193 -0.40 -1.53 -25.00
CA GLN A 193 0.30 -2.01 -26.19
C GLN A 193 1.80 -1.72 -26.19
N ARG A 194 2.29 -0.92 -25.23
CA ARG A 194 3.71 -0.59 -25.14
C ARG A 194 4.11 -0.17 -23.73
N LEU A 195 5.40 -0.30 -23.47
CA LEU A 195 6.06 0.25 -22.28
C LEU A 195 6.10 1.79 -22.37
N PRO A 196 6.10 2.50 -21.22
CA PRO A 196 6.39 3.92 -21.17
C PRO A 196 7.72 4.29 -21.85
N LEU A 197 7.69 5.32 -22.67
CA LEU A 197 8.83 5.90 -23.40
C LEU A 197 9.01 7.35 -22.98
N SER A 198 10.22 7.88 -23.21
CA SER A 198 10.52 9.30 -23.03
C SER A 198 9.48 10.21 -23.69
N GLY A 199 8.97 11.20 -22.94
CA GLY A 199 7.97 12.16 -23.38
C GLY A 199 6.53 11.70 -23.18
N ASP A 200 6.30 10.45 -22.81
CA ASP A 200 4.95 9.97 -22.51
C ASP A 200 4.40 10.60 -21.23
N VAL A 201 3.12 10.93 -21.25
CA VAL A 201 2.40 11.26 -20.02
C VAL A 201 2.03 9.95 -19.33
N ALA A 202 2.44 9.81 -18.09
CA ALA A 202 2.18 8.64 -17.26
C ALA A 202 1.63 9.06 -15.90
N LYS A 203 1.03 8.12 -15.19
CA LYS A 203 0.63 8.24 -13.81
C LYS A 203 1.58 7.41 -12.95
N LEU A 204 2.29 8.09 -12.06
CA LEU A 204 3.05 7.49 -10.98
C LEU A 204 2.11 7.25 -9.80
N THR A 205 2.09 6.02 -9.29
CA THR A 205 1.33 5.62 -8.10
C THR A 205 2.31 5.04 -7.08
N VAL A 206 2.16 5.44 -5.82
CA VAL A 206 2.88 4.88 -4.68
C VAL A 206 1.86 4.23 -3.77
N VAL A 207 1.95 2.92 -3.59
CA VAL A 207 1.12 2.17 -2.64
C VAL A 207 1.92 1.90 -1.38
N VAL A 208 1.35 2.27 -0.23
CA VAL A 208 1.99 2.09 1.08
C VAL A 208 1.36 0.91 1.81
N PHE A 209 2.22 0.12 2.44
CA PHE A 209 1.86 -1.05 3.21
C PHE A 209 2.28 -0.89 4.65
N HIS A 210 1.48 -1.45 5.57
CA HIS A 210 1.79 -1.48 6.99
C HIS A 210 1.97 -2.91 7.50
N ASN A 211 3.12 -3.22 8.12
CA ASN A 211 3.50 -4.56 8.58
C ASN A 211 3.52 -5.61 7.47
N ARG A 212 3.98 -5.21 6.28
CA ARG A 212 4.10 -6.12 5.14
C ARG A 212 5.20 -7.15 5.40
N SER A 213 4.87 -8.43 5.26
CA SER A 213 5.91 -9.47 5.35
C SER A 213 6.85 -9.39 4.14
N PRO A 214 8.18 -9.33 4.35
CA PRO A 214 9.15 -9.43 3.28
C PRO A 214 9.45 -10.88 2.87
N SER A 215 8.85 -11.88 3.53
CA SER A 215 9.10 -13.29 3.27
C SER A 215 8.49 -13.74 1.94
N ALA A 216 9.25 -14.54 1.19
CA ALA A 216 8.89 -15.04 -0.13
C ALA A 216 7.66 -15.95 -0.19
N ASP A 217 7.27 -16.53 0.95
CA ASP A 217 6.41 -17.72 0.98
C ASP A 217 4.89 -17.43 1.01
N GLY A 218 4.46 -16.16 0.90
CA GLY A 218 3.05 -15.77 0.97
C GLY A 218 2.56 -15.05 -0.29
N ASP A 219 1.36 -15.38 -0.77
CA ASP A 219 0.67 -14.56 -1.77
C ASP A 219 0.39 -13.18 -1.16
N LEU A 220 0.97 -12.13 -1.73
CA LEU A 220 0.85 -10.73 -1.29
C LEU A 220 -0.44 -10.04 -1.78
N THR A 221 -1.26 -10.79 -2.50
CA THR A 221 -2.53 -10.34 -3.04
C THR A 221 -3.58 -11.39 -2.83
N VAL A 222 -4.82 -10.94 -2.65
CA VAL A 222 -5.99 -11.81 -2.61
C VAL A 222 -6.82 -11.59 -3.87
N ARG A 223 -7.34 -12.67 -4.44
CA ARG A 223 -8.24 -12.58 -5.59
C ARG A 223 -9.63 -12.20 -5.13
N ALA A 224 -10.25 -11.30 -5.86
CA ALA A 224 -11.65 -10.96 -5.69
C ALA A 224 -12.30 -10.75 -7.06
N THR A 225 -13.62 -10.81 -7.10
CA THR A 225 -14.42 -10.37 -8.25
C THR A 225 -15.15 -9.10 -7.86
N PHE A 226 -14.96 -8.03 -8.61
CA PHE A 226 -15.70 -6.79 -8.45
C PHE A 226 -16.94 -6.78 -9.35
N ASP A 227 -18.09 -6.45 -8.77
CA ASP A 227 -19.32 -6.18 -9.49
C ASP A 227 -19.65 -4.67 -9.45
N PRO A 228 -19.55 -3.96 -10.59
CA PRO A 228 -19.81 -2.52 -10.64
C PRO A 228 -21.30 -2.18 -10.40
N ALA A 229 -22.22 -3.10 -10.66
CA ALA A 229 -23.65 -2.86 -10.49
C ALA A 229 -24.03 -2.75 -9.00
N THR A 230 -23.41 -3.57 -8.16
CA THR A 230 -23.64 -3.60 -6.71
C THR A 230 -22.53 -2.92 -5.91
N GLN A 231 -21.46 -2.46 -6.56
CA GLN A 231 -20.25 -1.93 -5.93
C GLN A 231 -19.68 -2.91 -4.88
N SER A 232 -19.67 -4.20 -5.20
CA SER A 232 -19.28 -5.26 -4.27
C SER A 232 -18.04 -6.03 -4.71
N LEU A 233 -17.24 -6.46 -3.73
CA LEU A 233 -16.12 -7.38 -3.89
C LEU A 233 -16.52 -8.73 -3.33
N THR A 234 -16.48 -9.76 -4.17
CA THR A 234 -16.72 -11.15 -3.76
C THR A 234 -15.40 -11.92 -3.69
N LEU A 235 -15.13 -12.55 -2.56
CA LEU A 235 -13.91 -13.32 -2.31
C LEU A 235 -14.23 -14.79 -2.07
N ASN A 236 -13.32 -15.68 -2.48
CA ASN A 236 -13.35 -17.07 -2.06
C ASN A 236 -12.59 -17.21 -0.74
N SER A 237 -13.17 -17.89 0.25
CA SER A 237 -12.50 -18.14 1.53
C SER A 237 -11.19 -18.92 1.38
N LYS A 238 -11.05 -19.71 0.30
CA LYS A 238 -9.83 -20.45 -0.05
C LYS A 238 -8.69 -19.56 -0.54
N ASP A 239 -9.01 -18.35 -1.02
CA ASP A 239 -8.01 -17.39 -1.51
C ASP A 239 -7.48 -16.49 -0.38
N LEU A 240 -8.05 -16.58 0.83
CA LEU A 240 -7.55 -15.86 2.00
C LEU A 240 -6.30 -16.55 2.56
N PRO A 241 -5.24 -15.79 2.90
CA PRO A 241 -4.10 -16.34 3.61
C PRO A 241 -4.54 -16.97 4.94
N ALA A 242 -3.86 -18.05 5.33
CA ALA A 242 -4.16 -18.74 6.58
C ALA A 242 -4.17 -17.77 7.79
N GLY A 243 -5.25 -17.81 8.57
CA GLY A 243 -5.43 -16.98 9.75
C GLY A 243 -5.85 -15.52 9.49
N ARG A 244 -6.00 -15.09 8.23
CA ARG A 244 -6.53 -13.76 7.90
C ARG A 244 -8.03 -13.79 7.71
N THR A 245 -8.69 -12.73 8.15
CA THR A 245 -10.15 -12.55 7.96
C THR A 245 -10.44 -11.58 6.81
N VAL A 246 -11.64 -11.65 6.23
CA VAL A 246 -12.08 -10.70 5.19
C VAL A 246 -12.00 -9.26 5.68
N LYS A 247 -12.33 -9.00 6.94
CA LYS A 247 -12.28 -7.66 7.56
C LYS A 247 -10.86 -7.11 7.66
N GLU A 248 -9.84 -7.98 7.70
CA GLU A 248 -8.44 -7.56 7.68
C GLU A 248 -7.94 -7.24 6.27
N VAL A 249 -8.47 -7.94 5.27
CA VAL A 249 -8.10 -7.77 3.85
C VAL A 249 -8.85 -6.60 3.23
N ILE A 250 -10.16 -6.51 3.45
CA ILE A 250 -11.04 -5.47 2.91
C ILE A 250 -11.33 -4.47 4.02
N ARG A 251 -10.50 -3.43 4.06
CA ARG A 251 -10.57 -2.37 5.05
C ARG A 251 -10.35 -1.01 4.38
N PRO A 252 -10.79 0.10 5.01
CA PRO A 252 -10.41 1.43 4.57
C PRO A 252 -8.89 1.54 4.37
N GLY A 253 -8.48 2.13 3.24
CA GLY A 253 -7.08 2.28 2.84
C GLY A 253 -6.51 1.12 2.03
N ALA A 254 -7.17 -0.05 2.00
CA ALA A 254 -6.71 -1.16 1.18
C ALA A 254 -6.78 -0.81 -0.32
N VAL A 255 -5.80 -1.25 -1.09
CA VAL A 255 -5.63 -0.91 -2.49
C VAL A 255 -5.93 -2.13 -3.36
N VAL A 256 -6.73 -1.91 -4.38
CA VAL A 256 -7.19 -2.92 -5.34
C VAL A 256 -6.55 -2.63 -6.70
N TYR A 257 -5.96 -3.64 -7.31
CA TYR A 257 -5.47 -3.62 -8.67
C TYR A 257 -6.52 -4.18 -9.63
N ASP A 258 -6.79 -3.43 -10.70
CA ASP A 258 -7.64 -3.84 -11.81
C ASP A 258 -6.87 -3.77 -13.14
N SER A 259 -6.60 -4.94 -13.68
CA SER A 259 -5.95 -5.14 -14.97
C SER A 259 -6.80 -4.71 -16.18
N LYS A 260 -8.12 -4.55 -16.00
CA LYS A 260 -9.09 -4.17 -17.04
C LYS A 260 -9.46 -2.69 -17.05
N LYS A 261 -8.98 -1.90 -16.08
CA LYS A 261 -8.98 -0.43 -16.14
C LYS A 261 -8.07 0.06 -17.26
N THR A 262 -8.44 -0.18 -18.51
CA THR A 262 -7.64 0.03 -19.73
C THR A 262 -8.50 0.55 -20.87
N GLN A 263 -9.82 0.52 -20.70
CA GLN A 263 -10.74 0.89 -21.76
C GLN A 263 -10.71 2.40 -21.94
N ARG A 264 -10.08 2.79 -23.05
CA ARG A 264 -10.19 4.10 -23.67
C ARG A 264 -11.50 4.10 -24.46
N PHE A 265 -12.33 5.11 -24.25
CA PHE A 265 -13.61 5.40 -24.93
C PHE A 265 -14.85 4.67 -24.39
N GLY A 266 -15.62 5.43 -23.62
CA GLY A 266 -16.89 5.05 -22.99
C GLY A 266 -17.06 5.78 -21.65
N GLU A 267 -17.21 7.10 -21.72
CA GLU A 267 -17.52 8.07 -20.64
C GLU A 267 -16.47 8.44 -19.57
N GLU A 268 -15.52 7.60 -19.13
CA GLU A 268 -14.42 8.08 -18.26
C GLU A 268 -13.09 7.36 -18.54
N ALA A 269 -12.10 8.08 -19.08
CA ALA A 269 -10.76 7.52 -19.26
C ALA A 269 -10.07 7.32 -17.91
N HIS A 270 -10.06 6.10 -17.41
CA HIS A 270 -9.36 5.77 -16.17
C HIS A 270 -7.86 5.56 -16.44
N TYR A 271 -7.06 6.56 -16.06
CA TYR A 271 -5.59 6.53 -16.10
C TYR A 271 -4.97 5.65 -15.00
N GLN A 272 -5.78 5.07 -14.13
CA GLN A 272 -5.37 4.40 -12.90
C GLN A 272 -5.59 2.90 -13.04
N ARG A 273 -4.63 2.08 -12.59
CA ARG A 273 -4.88 0.63 -12.37
C ARG A 273 -5.24 0.30 -10.94
N TRP A 274 -5.11 1.27 -10.06
CA TRP A 274 -5.29 1.12 -8.63
C TRP A 274 -6.62 1.74 -8.20
N SER A 275 -7.25 1.15 -7.20
CA SER A 275 -8.41 1.72 -6.52
C SER A 275 -8.18 1.66 -5.01
N GLN A 276 -8.27 2.79 -4.31
CA GLN A 276 -8.20 2.78 -2.85
C GLN A 276 -9.60 2.66 -2.25
N LEU A 277 -9.79 1.68 -1.37
CA LEU A 277 -11.03 1.51 -0.61
C LEU A 277 -11.18 2.64 0.41
N LEU A 278 -12.30 3.35 0.34
CA LEU A 278 -12.66 4.39 1.30
C LEU A 278 -13.45 3.78 2.48
N MET A 279 -14.46 2.99 2.17
CA MET A 279 -15.26 2.24 3.14
C MET A 279 -15.60 0.86 2.61
N ALA A 280 -15.82 -0.08 3.53
CA ALA A 280 -16.30 -1.41 3.20
C ALA A 280 -17.26 -1.90 4.28
N SER A 281 -18.33 -2.57 3.87
CA SER A 281 -19.25 -3.31 4.73
C SER A 281 -19.24 -4.77 4.29
N VAL A 282 -18.79 -5.65 5.17
CA VAL A 282 -18.67 -7.08 4.90
C VAL A 282 -19.98 -7.76 5.30
N ASP A 283 -20.60 -8.45 4.33
CA ASP A 283 -21.68 -9.40 4.56
C ASP A 283 -21.10 -10.81 4.69
N ASP A 284 -21.15 -11.35 5.90
CA ASP A 284 -20.65 -12.69 6.25
C ASP A 284 -21.73 -13.77 6.00
N SER A 285 -22.56 -13.61 4.95
CA SER A 285 -23.64 -14.55 4.63
C SER A 285 -23.12 -15.90 4.11
N PRO A 286 -23.85 -17.01 4.35
CA PRO A 286 -23.38 -18.35 3.97
C PRO A 286 -23.27 -18.55 2.44
N THR A 287 -23.79 -17.63 1.64
CA THR A 287 -23.75 -17.65 0.17
C THR A 287 -22.44 -17.16 -0.42
N GLY A 288 -21.56 -16.54 0.37
CA GLY A 288 -20.25 -16.06 -0.08
C GLY A 288 -19.75 -14.87 0.74
N LEU A 289 -18.45 -14.62 0.67
CA LEU A 289 -17.84 -13.47 1.34
C LEU A 289 -17.96 -12.26 0.43
N VAL A 290 -18.98 -11.43 0.67
CA VAL A 290 -19.27 -10.23 -0.13
C VAL A 290 -18.99 -8.99 0.71
N ALA A 291 -18.29 -8.02 0.12
CA ALA A 291 -18.07 -6.72 0.75
C ALA A 291 -18.54 -5.59 -0.15
N TYR A 292 -19.49 -4.80 0.34
CA TYR A 292 -19.96 -3.59 -0.34
C TYR A 292 -18.98 -2.46 -0.07
N CYS A 293 -18.43 -1.87 -1.13
CA CYS A 293 -17.28 -1.00 -1.05
C CYS A 293 -17.54 0.35 -1.70
N THR A 294 -16.92 1.39 -1.15
CA THR A 294 -16.77 2.68 -1.83
C THR A 294 -15.28 2.96 -2.02
N PHE A 295 -14.94 3.68 -3.09
CA PHE A 295 -13.56 3.95 -3.45
C PHE A 295 -13.27 5.45 -3.43
N ALA A 296 -12.07 5.83 -2.97
CA ALA A 296 -11.60 7.22 -2.98
C ALA A 296 -11.12 7.66 -4.37
N SER A 297 -10.76 6.68 -5.20
CA SER A 297 -10.42 6.81 -6.62
C SER A 297 -11.51 6.13 -7.46
N PRO A 298 -11.57 6.35 -8.78
CA PRO A 298 -12.42 5.57 -9.68
C PRO A 298 -12.48 4.08 -9.30
N PRO A 299 -13.67 3.47 -9.22
CA PRO A 299 -13.82 2.07 -8.84
C PRO A 299 -13.23 1.15 -9.93
N PRO A 300 -12.96 -0.13 -9.62
CA PRO A 300 -12.65 -1.11 -10.65
C PRO A 300 -13.74 -1.18 -11.73
N THR A 301 -13.38 -1.60 -12.93
CA THR A 301 -14.30 -1.70 -14.09
C THR A 301 -15.18 -2.94 -14.06
N GLY A 302 -14.81 -3.95 -13.27
CA GLY A 302 -15.57 -5.19 -13.08
C GLY A 302 -14.80 -6.45 -13.43
N GLY A 303 -15.24 -7.57 -12.85
CA GLY A 303 -14.60 -8.86 -12.99
C GLY A 303 -13.44 -9.06 -12.01
N GLU A 304 -12.46 -9.87 -12.39
CA GLU A 304 -11.37 -10.26 -11.51
C GLU A 304 -10.42 -9.10 -11.18
N VAL A 305 -10.21 -8.88 -9.88
CA VAL A 305 -9.30 -7.88 -9.31
C VAL A 305 -8.36 -8.52 -8.29
N ARG A 306 -7.36 -7.75 -7.86
CA ARG A 306 -6.35 -8.20 -6.89
C ARG A 306 -6.25 -7.20 -5.75
N ILE A 307 -6.55 -7.64 -4.53
CA ILE A 307 -6.46 -6.80 -3.34
C ILE A 307 -5.05 -6.94 -2.78
N LEU A 308 -4.31 -5.84 -2.66
CA LEU A 308 -2.98 -5.82 -2.07
C LEU A 308 -3.09 -6.01 -0.55
N LEU A 309 -2.57 -7.13 -0.05
CA LEU A 309 -2.56 -7.40 1.38
C LEU A 309 -1.73 -6.37 2.13
N ASP A 310 -2.19 -6.01 3.32
CA ASP A 310 -1.52 -5.08 4.22
C ASP A 310 -1.32 -3.66 3.67
N SER A 311 -1.86 -3.34 2.50
CA SER A 311 -1.94 -1.97 2.00
C SER A 311 -2.80 -1.10 2.92
N VAL A 312 -2.38 0.15 3.10
CA VAL A 312 -3.02 1.13 3.99
C VAL A 312 -3.29 2.48 3.31
N GLY A 313 -2.69 2.73 2.15
CA GLY A 313 -3.04 3.87 1.33
C GLY A 313 -2.24 3.95 0.05
N MET A 314 -2.55 4.97 -0.75
CA MET A 314 -1.78 5.29 -1.95
C MET A 314 -1.75 6.79 -2.21
N ALA A 315 -0.75 7.24 -2.96
CA ALA A 315 -0.70 8.57 -3.56
C ALA A 315 -0.41 8.45 -5.05
N GLU A 316 -0.85 9.45 -5.82
CA GLU A 316 -0.71 9.45 -7.27
C GLU A 316 -0.30 10.82 -7.80
N GLN A 317 0.47 10.82 -8.87
CA GLN A 317 0.88 12.04 -9.56
C GLN A 317 0.97 11.79 -11.07
N MET A 318 0.46 12.73 -11.86
CA MET A 318 0.72 12.75 -13.29
C MET A 318 2.15 13.25 -13.54
N ILE A 319 2.90 12.50 -14.34
CA ILE A 319 4.29 12.77 -14.67
C ILE A 319 4.47 12.69 -16.18
N VAL A 320 5.58 13.27 -16.66
CA VAL A 320 6.09 13.01 -18.01
C VAL A 320 7.31 12.12 -17.85
N ILE A 321 7.34 10.99 -18.56
CA ILE A 321 8.48 10.08 -18.54
C ILE A 321 9.68 10.82 -19.11
N GLU A 322 10.76 10.87 -18.34
CA GLU A 322 11.94 11.60 -18.74
C GLU A 322 12.77 10.81 -19.75
N GLY A 323 13.34 11.54 -20.69
CA GLY A 323 14.32 11.00 -21.63
C GLY A 323 15.74 10.98 -21.09
N ALA A 324 16.66 10.52 -21.93
CA ALA A 324 18.08 10.70 -21.70
C ALA A 324 18.40 12.20 -21.73
N SER A 325 18.93 12.75 -20.63
CA SER A 325 19.33 14.16 -20.54
C SER A 325 20.85 14.28 -20.44
N GLY A 326 21.44 15.36 -20.95
CA GLY A 326 22.90 15.58 -20.87
C GLY A 326 23.48 15.71 -19.46
N TYR A 327 22.62 15.84 -18.44
CA TYR A 327 22.98 15.83 -17.02
C TYR A 327 23.17 14.41 -16.45
N THR A 328 23.17 13.37 -17.31
CA THR A 328 23.38 11.95 -16.95
C THR A 328 24.83 11.46 -17.00
N ARG A 329 25.80 12.36 -17.12
CA ARG A 329 27.22 11.98 -17.15
C ARG A 329 27.83 11.92 -15.76
#